data_AF-A0A1B6G908-F1
#
_entry.id   AF-A0A1B6G908-F1
#
_cell.length_a   1.000
_cell.length_b   1.000
_cell.length_c   1.000
_cell.angle_alpha   90.00
_cell.angle_beta   90.00
_cell.angle_gamma   90.00
#
_symmetry.space_group_name_H-M   'P 1'
#
loop_
_entity.id
_entity.type
_entity.pdbx_description
1 polymer ?
#
loop_
_entity_poly.entity_id
_entity_poly.type
_entity_poly.pdbx_seq_one_letter_code
_entity_poly.pdbx_strand_id
1 'polypeptide(L)'
;YINGAPTGICAVLLTKNGAERTLVANLSAASCFTIDHLQKPENHKRLQVADVVYVAGFFLPVSVESVLYAAECIHNRNTGTFAMNLSATYVAEQYLTEWTRVMPYIDLLFGNETEARVFAKELKFKELKDLHEIALEFSHMPKLRPQQRIVVITQGRDPVIVAKDGVTKEYPVIQLSPEKVIDTTGAGDAFVGGFLAQFIQNNPLEQCISCGIWCATQIVQQ
;
A
#
# COMPACT_ATOMS: atom_id res chain seq x y z
N TYR A 1 25.53 10.36 -0.52
CA TYR A 1 25.09 11.11 -1.70
C TYR A 1 25.15 10.19 -2.91
N ILE A 2 24.11 10.17 -3.75
CA ILE A 2 24.08 9.41 -5.02
C ILE A 2 24.15 10.45 -6.13
N ASN A 3 25.17 10.40 -7.00
CA ASN A 3 25.38 11.39 -8.06
C ASN A 3 25.34 12.86 -7.57
N GLY A 4 25.84 13.11 -6.36
CA GLY A 4 25.79 14.44 -5.73
C GLY A 4 24.45 14.82 -5.09
N ALA A 5 23.41 13.98 -5.17
CA ALA A 5 22.15 14.20 -4.47
C ALA A 5 22.23 13.74 -2.99
N PRO A 6 21.82 14.58 -2.01
CA PRO A 6 21.75 14.18 -0.59
C PRO A 6 20.66 13.13 -0.31
N THR A 7 20.65 12.59 0.90
CA THR A 7 19.52 11.77 1.37
C THR A 7 18.23 12.59 1.34
N GLY A 8 17.15 11.98 0.84
CA GLY A 8 15.83 12.62 0.81
C GLY A 8 15.32 12.99 2.19
N ILE A 9 14.45 14.00 2.23
CA ILE A 9 13.82 14.50 3.45
C ILE A 9 12.32 14.66 3.22
N CYS A 10 11.53 14.44 4.26
CA CYS A 10 10.11 14.78 4.27
C CYS A 10 9.85 15.73 5.42
N ALA A 11 9.35 16.93 5.11
CA ALA A 11 8.85 17.85 6.12
C ALA A 11 7.41 17.46 6.46
N VAL A 12 7.15 17.17 7.73
CA VAL A 12 5.81 16.89 8.26
C VAL A 12 5.37 18.11 9.05
N LEU A 13 4.39 18.83 8.50
CA LEU A 13 3.82 20.02 9.11
C LEU A 13 2.58 19.61 9.89
N LEU A 14 2.68 19.64 11.21
CA LEU A 14 1.57 19.32 12.11
C LEU A 14 0.78 20.57 12.45
N THR A 15 -0.54 20.52 12.28
CA THR A 15 -1.48 21.57 12.69
C THR A 15 -2.51 20.97 13.64
N LYS A 16 -3.27 21.84 14.32
CA LYS A 16 -4.30 21.43 15.30
C LYS A 16 -3.79 20.42 16.33
N ASN A 17 -2.59 20.69 16.88
CA ASN A 17 -1.91 19.83 17.87
C ASN A 17 -1.71 18.38 17.39
N GLY A 18 -1.41 18.15 16.11
CA GLY A 18 -1.14 16.82 15.56
C GLY A 18 -2.34 16.11 14.93
N ALA A 19 -3.55 16.68 15.09
CA ALA A 19 -4.76 16.13 14.47
C ALA A 19 -4.75 16.22 12.93
N GLU A 20 -4.04 17.19 12.37
CA GLU A 20 -3.89 17.38 10.93
C GLU A 20 -2.42 17.45 10.53
N ARG A 21 -2.11 16.90 9.35
CA ARG A 21 -0.75 16.89 8.81
C ARG A 21 -0.72 17.24 7.34
N THR A 22 0.35 17.94 6.95
CA THR A 22 0.72 18.18 5.56
C THR A 22 2.15 17.68 5.34
N LEU A 23 2.34 16.81 4.35
CA LEU A 23 3.64 16.24 4.02
C LEU A 23 4.22 16.89 2.78
N VAL A 24 5.49 17.33 2.87
CA VAL A 24 6.25 17.87 1.74
C VAL A 24 7.52 17.04 1.59
N ALA A 25 7.58 16.21 0.55
CA ALA A 25 8.70 15.31 0.30
C ALA A 25 9.68 15.90 -0.72
N ASN A 26 10.96 15.95 -0.36
CA ASN A 26 12.08 16.09 -1.29
C ASN A 26 12.79 14.75 -1.40
N LEU A 27 12.50 14.00 -2.46
CA LEU A 27 13.04 12.65 -2.64
C LEU A 27 14.56 12.61 -2.74
N SER A 28 15.17 13.61 -3.37
CA SER A 28 16.63 13.70 -3.57
C SER A 28 17.25 12.37 -4.03
N ALA A 29 18.24 11.79 -3.32
CA ALA A 29 18.83 10.51 -3.70
C ALA A 29 17.82 9.36 -3.90
N ALA A 30 16.64 9.39 -3.27
CA ALA A 30 15.61 8.39 -3.49
C ALA A 30 15.05 8.42 -4.92
N SER A 31 15.02 9.58 -5.59
CA SER A 31 14.58 9.68 -6.99
C SER A 31 15.64 9.17 -7.99
N CYS A 32 16.86 8.90 -7.52
CA CYS A 32 17.94 8.37 -8.34
C CYS A 32 17.99 6.83 -8.38
N PHE A 33 17.00 6.15 -7.81
CA PHE A 33 16.96 4.68 -7.84
C PHE A 33 16.77 4.16 -9.26
N THR A 34 17.62 3.24 -9.70
CA THR A 34 17.51 2.57 -11.00
C THR A 34 17.37 1.06 -10.84
N ILE A 35 16.77 0.44 -11.86
CA ILE A 35 16.57 -1.01 -11.93
C ILE A 35 17.89 -1.79 -11.81
N ASP A 36 19.01 -1.22 -12.25
CA ASP A 36 20.34 -1.84 -12.15
C ASP A 36 20.67 -2.25 -10.72
N HIS A 37 20.18 -1.50 -9.72
CA HIS A 37 20.36 -1.85 -8.31
C HIS A 37 19.70 -3.18 -7.96
N LEU A 38 18.47 -3.43 -8.44
CA LEU A 38 17.76 -4.69 -8.19
C LEU A 38 18.34 -5.85 -9.00
N GLN A 39 18.89 -5.57 -10.18
CA GLN A 39 19.48 -6.57 -11.07
C GLN A 39 20.86 -7.06 -10.62
N LYS A 40 21.51 -6.39 -9.66
CA LYS A 40 22.74 -6.90 -9.03
C LYS A 40 22.49 -8.31 -8.48
N PRO A 41 23.39 -9.28 -8.72
CA PRO A 41 23.16 -10.68 -8.35
C PRO A 41 22.73 -10.88 -6.88
N GLU A 42 23.34 -10.15 -5.95
CA GLU A 42 23.05 -10.21 -4.52
C GLU A 42 21.65 -9.68 -4.16
N ASN A 43 21.14 -8.69 -4.88
CA ASN A 43 19.82 -8.11 -4.65
C ASN A 43 18.73 -8.92 -5.36
N HIS A 44 19.00 -9.35 -6.59
CA HIS A 44 18.15 -10.27 -7.32
C HIS A 44 17.89 -11.55 -6.51
N LYS A 45 18.94 -12.12 -5.88
CA LYS A 45 18.80 -13.30 -5.02
C LYS A 45 17.83 -13.08 -3.86
N ARG A 46 17.73 -11.86 -3.30
CA ARG A 46 16.75 -11.55 -2.25
C ARG A 46 15.32 -11.59 -2.78
N LEU A 47 15.07 -11.05 -3.98
CA LEU A 47 13.79 -11.16 -4.66
C LEU A 47 13.42 -12.61 -5.00
N GLN A 48 14.42 -13.47 -5.20
CA GLN A 48 14.21 -14.90 -5.47
C GLN A 48 13.82 -15.74 -4.24
N VAL A 49 14.00 -15.22 -3.03
CA VAL A 49 13.70 -15.96 -1.79
C VAL A 49 12.64 -15.27 -0.92
N ALA A 50 12.28 -14.02 -1.21
CA ALA A 50 11.26 -13.30 -0.45
C ALA A 50 9.89 -13.98 -0.59
N ASP A 51 9.20 -14.20 0.54
CA ASP A 51 7.81 -14.68 0.54
C ASP A 51 6.83 -13.56 0.20
N VAL A 52 7.14 -12.33 0.62
CA VAL A 52 6.35 -11.15 0.32
C VAL A 52 7.28 -10.02 -0.13
N VAL A 53 6.90 -9.35 -1.22
CA VAL A 53 7.49 -8.07 -1.63
C VAL A 53 6.41 -7.01 -1.57
N TYR A 54 6.64 -5.98 -0.76
CA TYR A 54 5.74 -4.84 -0.61
C TYR A 54 6.36 -3.59 -1.24
N VAL A 55 5.59 -2.88 -2.05
CA VAL A 55 5.99 -1.62 -2.68
C VAL A 55 4.93 -0.55 -2.47
N ALA A 56 5.31 0.57 -1.85
CA ALA A 56 4.43 1.74 -1.79
C ALA A 56 4.29 2.37 -3.19
N GLY A 57 3.08 2.80 -3.54
CA GLY A 57 2.77 3.51 -4.79
C GLY A 57 3.60 4.77 -5.01
N PHE A 58 4.12 5.39 -3.94
CA PHE A 58 5.10 6.49 -4.01
C PHE A 58 6.36 6.16 -4.84
N PHE A 59 6.68 4.88 -5.03
CA PHE A 59 7.86 4.43 -5.76
C PHE A 59 7.64 4.35 -7.28
N LEU A 60 6.39 4.36 -7.75
CA LEU A 60 6.10 4.34 -9.19
C LEU A 60 6.66 5.57 -9.93
N PRO A 61 6.50 6.81 -9.42
CA PRO A 61 7.16 8.00 -10.00
C PRO A 61 8.68 7.91 -10.07
N VAL A 62 9.31 7.09 -9.22
CA VAL A 62 10.76 6.93 -9.17
C VAL A 62 11.23 5.92 -10.21
N SER A 63 10.65 4.72 -10.21
CA SER A 63 11.10 3.66 -11.12
C SER A 63 10.05 2.56 -11.29
N VAL A 64 9.07 2.79 -12.17
CA VAL A 64 8.11 1.75 -12.57
C VAL A 64 8.79 0.46 -13.07
N GLU A 65 9.94 0.58 -13.76
CA GLU A 65 10.70 -0.58 -14.24
C GLU A 65 11.24 -1.43 -13.08
N SER A 66 11.65 -0.80 -11.97
CA SER A 66 12.06 -1.53 -10.76
C SER A 66 10.89 -2.25 -10.09
N VAL A 67 9.70 -1.64 -10.09
CA VAL A 67 8.47 -2.24 -9.55
C VAL A 67 8.07 -3.46 -10.39
N LEU A 68 8.05 -3.31 -11.72
CA LEU A 68 7.75 -4.40 -12.65
C LEU A 68 8.75 -5.53 -12.52
N TYR A 69 10.04 -5.22 -12.44
CA TYR A 69 11.09 -6.24 -12.25
C TYR A 69 10.87 -7.07 -10.98
N ALA A 70 10.57 -6.41 -9.86
CA ALA A 70 10.27 -7.10 -8.61
C ALA A 70 8.98 -7.94 -8.71
N ALA A 71 7.94 -7.39 -9.32
CA ALA A 71 6.66 -8.05 -9.55
C ALA A 71 6.79 -9.29 -10.43
N GLU A 72 7.54 -9.20 -11.53
CA GLU A 72 7.86 -10.29 -12.45
C GLU A 72 8.69 -11.38 -11.78
N CYS A 73 9.68 -11.01 -10.96
CA CYS A 73 10.46 -11.98 -10.19
C CYS A 73 9.57 -12.83 -9.26
N ILE A 74 8.65 -12.19 -8.53
CA ILE A 74 7.68 -12.90 -7.69
C ILE A 74 6.71 -13.72 -8.54
N HIS A 75 6.19 -13.14 -9.62
CA HIS A 75 5.27 -13.81 -10.52
C HIS A 75 5.84 -15.11 -11.09
N ASN A 76 7.04 -15.05 -11.68
CA ASN A 76 7.72 -16.15 -12.39
C ASN A 76 8.09 -17.32 -11.47
N ARG A 77 8.29 -17.08 -10.17
CA ARG A 77 8.50 -18.14 -9.18
C ARG A 77 7.24 -18.97 -8.93
N ASN A 78 6.07 -18.46 -9.31
CA ASN A 78 4.76 -19.02 -9.00
C ASN A 78 4.54 -19.29 -7.50
N THR A 79 5.29 -18.57 -6.65
CA THR A 79 5.25 -18.62 -5.18
C THR A 79 5.44 -17.21 -4.65
N GLY A 80 4.98 -16.96 -3.44
CA GLY A 80 5.09 -15.65 -2.79
C GLY A 80 4.05 -14.64 -3.28
N THR A 81 4.06 -13.48 -2.65
CA THR A 81 3.01 -12.47 -2.75
C THR A 81 3.60 -11.12 -3.12
N PHE A 82 3.06 -10.50 -4.17
CA PHE A 82 3.39 -9.11 -4.50
C PHE A 82 2.32 -8.17 -3.95
N ALA A 83 2.71 -7.27 -3.05
CA ALA A 83 1.82 -6.37 -2.33
C ALA A 83 2.12 -4.91 -2.67
N MET A 84 1.08 -4.07 -2.79
CA MET A 84 1.25 -2.64 -3.00
C MET A 84 0.27 -1.80 -2.20
N ASN A 85 0.59 -0.52 -2.04
CA ASN A 85 -0.29 0.49 -1.44
C ASN A 85 -0.60 1.60 -2.45
N LEU A 86 -1.87 2.03 -2.53
CA LEU A 86 -2.30 3.20 -3.32
C LEU A 86 -1.52 4.47 -2.95
N SER A 87 -1.17 4.61 -1.66
CA SER A 87 -0.25 5.59 -1.05
C SER A 87 -0.66 7.06 -1.07
N ALA A 88 -1.18 7.58 -2.19
CA ALA A 88 -1.70 8.93 -2.28
C ALA A 88 -2.55 9.14 -3.54
N THR A 89 -3.42 10.15 -3.48
CA THR A 89 -4.30 10.55 -4.59
C THR A 89 -3.53 10.95 -5.84
N TYR A 90 -2.38 11.65 -5.68
CA TYR A 90 -1.58 12.10 -6.83
C TYR A 90 -1.04 10.93 -7.67
N VAL A 91 -0.87 9.73 -7.08
CA VAL A 91 -0.43 8.54 -7.81
C VAL A 91 -1.49 8.15 -8.84
N ALA A 92 -2.77 8.18 -8.48
CA ALA A 92 -3.86 7.96 -9.43
C ALA A 92 -3.96 9.08 -10.47
N GLU A 93 -3.82 10.34 -10.03
CA GLU A 93 -4.04 11.50 -10.89
C GLU A 93 -2.94 11.68 -11.94
N GLN A 94 -1.71 11.30 -11.63
CA GLN A 94 -0.52 11.61 -12.45
C GLN A 94 0.18 10.38 -13.01
N TYR A 95 0.04 9.21 -12.38
CA TYR A 95 0.80 7.99 -12.70
C TYR A 95 -0.09 6.78 -12.96
N LEU A 96 -1.32 7.02 -13.44
CA LEU A 96 -2.29 5.95 -13.73
C LEU A 96 -1.77 4.97 -14.79
N THR A 97 -1.02 5.46 -15.78
CA THR A 97 -0.44 4.63 -16.84
C THR A 97 0.58 3.65 -16.28
N GLU A 98 1.47 4.11 -15.39
CA GLU A 98 2.42 3.26 -14.69
C GLU A 98 1.72 2.29 -13.73
N TRP A 99 0.73 2.79 -12.98
CA TRP A 99 -0.05 1.98 -12.05
C TRP A 99 -0.75 0.80 -12.76
N THR A 100 -1.41 1.08 -13.89
CA THR A 100 -2.14 0.07 -14.66
C THR A 100 -1.23 -1.02 -15.26
N ARG A 101 0.05 -0.71 -15.54
CA ARG A 101 1.05 -1.73 -15.93
C ARG A 101 1.34 -2.73 -14.82
N VAL A 102 1.37 -2.26 -13.57
CA VAL A 102 1.74 -3.08 -12.40
C VAL A 102 0.54 -3.80 -11.81
N MET A 103 -0.66 -3.24 -11.92
CA MET A 103 -1.89 -3.78 -11.34
C MET A 103 -2.07 -5.30 -11.55
N PRO A 104 -1.85 -5.88 -12.76
CA PRO A 104 -2.02 -7.32 -13.01
C PRO A 104 -1.17 -8.26 -12.14
N TYR A 105 -0.10 -7.75 -11.53
CA TYR A 105 0.79 -8.51 -10.66
C TYR A 105 0.41 -8.47 -9.18
N ILE A 106 -0.41 -7.50 -8.77
CA ILE A 106 -0.69 -7.23 -7.36
C ILE A 106 -1.61 -8.32 -6.77
N ASP A 107 -1.12 -9.00 -5.75
CA ASP A 107 -1.86 -10.01 -4.97
C ASP A 107 -2.56 -9.40 -3.76
N LEU A 108 -1.91 -8.47 -3.06
CA LEU A 108 -2.46 -7.70 -1.95
C LEU A 108 -2.43 -6.20 -2.27
N LEU A 109 -3.57 -5.54 -2.20
CA LEU A 109 -3.66 -4.09 -2.39
C LEU A 109 -4.18 -3.41 -1.13
N PHE A 110 -3.40 -2.46 -0.64
CA PHE A 110 -3.76 -1.59 0.48
C PHE A 110 -4.08 -0.18 0.00
N GLY A 111 -4.93 0.52 0.74
CA GLY A 111 -5.15 1.95 0.57
C GLY A 111 -6.13 2.46 1.62
N ASN A 112 -6.32 3.77 1.67
CA ASN A 112 -7.38 4.37 2.48
C ASN A 112 -8.61 4.76 1.63
N GLU A 113 -9.67 5.19 2.31
CA GLU A 113 -10.93 5.58 1.70
C GLU A 113 -10.81 6.70 0.66
N THR A 114 -9.89 7.64 0.89
CA THR A 114 -9.68 8.79 0.01
C THR A 114 -8.97 8.36 -1.27
N GLU A 115 -7.89 7.60 -1.13
CA GLU A 115 -7.14 7.02 -2.23
C GLU A 115 -8.02 6.10 -3.08
N ALA A 116 -8.78 5.19 -2.45
CA ALA A 116 -9.65 4.26 -3.14
C ALA A 116 -10.69 4.96 -4.03
N ARG A 117 -11.30 6.04 -3.52
CA ARG A 117 -12.27 6.85 -4.27
C ARG A 117 -11.63 7.57 -5.45
N VAL A 118 -10.45 8.16 -5.27
CA VAL A 118 -9.75 8.84 -6.37
C VAL A 118 -9.31 7.84 -7.44
N PHE A 119 -8.72 6.70 -7.05
CA PHE A 119 -8.37 5.65 -8.01
C PHE A 119 -9.59 5.12 -8.76
N ALA A 120 -10.71 4.86 -8.08
CA ALA A 120 -11.94 4.40 -8.74
C ALA A 120 -12.46 5.41 -9.79
N LYS A 121 -12.39 6.70 -9.47
CA LYS A 121 -12.73 7.78 -10.40
C LYS A 121 -11.80 7.79 -11.62
N GLU A 122 -10.48 7.78 -11.40
CA GLU A 122 -9.50 7.85 -12.50
C GLU A 122 -9.50 6.59 -13.37
N LEU A 123 -9.79 5.41 -12.78
CA LEU A 123 -10.03 4.14 -13.50
C LEU A 123 -11.41 4.07 -14.17
N LYS A 124 -12.25 5.09 -14.01
CA LYS A 124 -13.58 5.19 -14.60
C LYS A 124 -14.51 4.02 -14.22
N PHE A 125 -14.44 3.60 -12.96
CA PHE A 125 -15.43 2.66 -12.42
C PHE A 125 -16.83 3.31 -12.54
N LYS A 126 -17.84 2.51 -12.90
CA LYS A 126 -19.20 3.01 -13.16
C LYS A 126 -19.83 3.58 -11.89
N GLU A 127 -19.98 4.90 -11.78
CA GLU A 127 -20.66 5.64 -10.68
C GLU A 127 -20.72 4.92 -9.31
N LEU A 128 -19.62 4.31 -8.87
CA LEU A 128 -19.57 3.60 -7.60
C LEU A 128 -19.44 4.63 -6.48
N LYS A 129 -20.45 4.69 -5.63
CA LYS A 129 -20.44 5.59 -4.45
C LYS A 129 -19.97 4.87 -3.19
N ASP A 130 -20.08 3.55 -3.19
CA ASP A 130 -19.81 2.72 -2.03
C ASP A 130 -18.40 2.11 -2.03
N LEU A 131 -17.77 2.05 -0.86
CA LEU A 131 -16.40 1.53 -0.74
C LEU A 131 -16.31 0.01 -0.85
N HIS A 132 -17.39 -0.73 -0.55
CA HIS A 132 -17.42 -2.18 -0.77
C HIS A 132 -17.44 -2.49 -2.26
N GLU A 133 -18.23 -1.75 -3.03
CA GLU A 133 -18.27 -1.88 -4.48
C GLU A 133 -16.91 -1.54 -5.10
N ILE A 134 -16.28 -0.44 -4.65
CA ILE A 134 -14.93 -0.07 -5.08
C ILE A 134 -13.91 -1.16 -4.74
N ALA A 135 -13.94 -1.72 -3.53
CA ALA A 135 -13.06 -2.81 -3.12
C ALA A 135 -13.26 -4.07 -3.97
N LEU A 136 -14.51 -4.40 -4.30
CA LEU A 136 -14.84 -5.53 -5.18
C LEU A 136 -14.31 -5.31 -6.60
N GLU A 137 -14.53 -4.14 -7.20
CA GLU A 137 -13.97 -3.84 -8.52
C GLU A 137 -12.45 -3.96 -8.54
N PHE A 138 -11.74 -3.41 -7.55
CA PHE A 138 -10.30 -3.61 -7.42
C PHE A 138 -9.91 -5.08 -7.31
N SER A 139 -10.69 -5.89 -6.60
CA SER A 139 -10.44 -7.33 -6.45
C SER A 139 -10.63 -8.10 -7.77
N HIS A 140 -11.54 -7.62 -8.62
CA HIS A 140 -11.91 -8.20 -9.91
C HIS A 140 -11.07 -7.70 -11.09
N MET A 141 -10.31 -6.62 -10.93
CA MET A 141 -9.41 -6.12 -11.97
C MET A 141 -8.45 -7.22 -12.44
N PRO A 142 -8.15 -7.29 -13.76
CA PRO A 142 -7.37 -8.37 -14.36
C PRO A 142 -6.07 -8.69 -13.60
N LYS A 143 -5.75 -9.98 -13.54
CA LYS A 143 -4.51 -10.51 -12.98
C LYS A 143 -3.86 -11.51 -13.92
N LEU A 144 -2.54 -11.61 -13.81
CA LEU A 144 -1.78 -12.66 -14.49
C LEU A 144 -1.87 -14.01 -13.78
N ARG A 145 -2.18 -14.00 -12.47
CA ARG A 145 -2.45 -15.21 -11.68
C ARG A 145 -3.97 -15.45 -11.56
N PRO A 146 -4.41 -16.72 -11.48
CA PRO A 146 -5.84 -17.04 -11.44
C PRO A 146 -6.52 -16.66 -10.12
N GLN A 147 -5.77 -16.52 -9.02
CA GLN A 147 -6.33 -16.09 -7.73
C GLN A 147 -6.68 -14.61 -7.77
N GLN A 148 -7.89 -14.26 -7.33
CA GLN A 148 -8.31 -12.86 -7.15
C GLN A 148 -7.39 -12.12 -6.17
N ARG A 149 -7.32 -10.80 -6.32
CA ARG A 149 -6.57 -9.92 -5.42
C ARG A 149 -7.34 -9.74 -4.11
N ILE A 150 -6.62 -9.69 -2.99
CA ILE A 150 -7.20 -9.24 -1.73
C ILE A 150 -7.01 -7.72 -1.66
N VAL A 151 -8.09 -6.99 -1.40
CA VAL A 151 -8.07 -5.53 -1.28
C VAL A 151 -8.43 -5.15 0.14
N VAL A 152 -7.64 -4.29 0.75
CA VAL A 152 -7.82 -3.82 2.13
C VAL A 152 -7.89 -2.29 2.11
N ILE A 153 -9.05 -1.75 2.49
CA ILE A 153 -9.31 -0.31 2.55
C ILE A 153 -9.48 0.09 4.03
N THR A 154 -8.55 0.89 4.54
CA THR A 154 -8.68 1.51 5.87
C THR A 154 -9.58 2.75 5.79
N GLN A 155 -10.26 3.10 6.89
CA GLN A 155 -11.21 4.22 6.94
C GLN A 155 -11.02 5.10 8.18
N GLY A 156 -9.76 5.32 8.60
CA GLY A 156 -9.45 6.01 9.85
C GLY A 156 -10.06 5.32 11.06
N ARG A 157 -11.13 5.92 11.62
CA ARG A 157 -11.87 5.39 12.78
C ARG A 157 -13.02 4.45 12.42
N ASP A 158 -13.37 4.35 11.14
CA ASP A 158 -14.44 3.46 10.67
C ASP A 158 -13.85 2.07 10.37
N PRO A 159 -14.68 1.02 10.26
CA PRO A 159 -14.20 -0.35 10.05
C PRO A 159 -13.30 -0.49 8.82
N VAL A 160 -12.32 -1.38 8.87
CA VAL A 160 -11.51 -1.73 7.69
C VAL A 160 -12.36 -2.60 6.76
N ILE A 161 -12.46 -2.23 5.49
CA ILE A 161 -13.15 -3.03 4.45
C ILE A 161 -12.15 -3.94 3.77
N VAL A 162 -12.48 -5.22 3.65
CA VAL A 162 -11.67 -6.21 2.95
C VAL A 162 -12.49 -6.92 1.90
N ALA A 163 -12.03 -6.88 0.64
CA ALA A 163 -12.57 -7.68 -0.45
C ALA A 163 -11.69 -8.91 -0.69
N LYS A 164 -12.32 -10.09 -0.71
CA LYS A 164 -11.69 -11.38 -0.99
C LYS A 164 -12.74 -12.37 -1.49
N ASP A 165 -12.38 -13.16 -2.49
CA ASP A 165 -13.23 -14.22 -3.06
C ASP A 165 -14.62 -13.71 -3.49
N GLY A 166 -14.67 -12.54 -4.13
CA GLY A 166 -15.90 -11.91 -4.63
C GLY A 166 -16.85 -11.35 -3.56
N VAL A 167 -16.45 -11.32 -2.29
CA VAL A 167 -17.24 -10.75 -1.19
C VAL A 167 -16.45 -9.71 -0.40
N THR A 168 -17.17 -8.83 0.30
CA THR A 168 -16.57 -7.87 1.24
C THR A 168 -16.94 -8.19 2.67
N LYS A 169 -16.02 -7.86 3.59
CA LYS A 169 -16.23 -7.92 5.04
C LYS A 169 -15.68 -6.67 5.69
N GLU A 170 -16.30 -6.25 6.78
CA GLU A 170 -15.82 -5.18 7.64
C GLU A 170 -15.15 -5.74 8.89
N TYR A 171 -14.13 -5.03 9.36
CA TYR A 171 -13.42 -5.32 10.58
C TYR A 171 -13.42 -4.07 11.46
N PRO A 172 -14.14 -4.09 12.60
CA PRO A 172 -14.24 -2.92 13.45
C PRO A 172 -12.85 -2.56 14.00
N VAL A 173 -12.54 -1.26 13.97
CA VAL A 173 -11.31 -0.74 14.57
C VAL A 173 -11.49 -0.46 16.05
N ILE A 174 -10.38 -0.47 16.80
CA ILE A 174 -10.38 -0.10 18.21
C ILE A 174 -10.65 1.40 18.32
N GLN A 175 -11.78 1.76 18.94
CA GLN A 175 -12.13 3.16 19.16
C GLN A 175 -11.25 3.76 20.26
N LEU A 176 -10.59 4.88 19.94
CA LEU A 176 -9.84 5.69 20.89
C LEU A 176 -10.62 6.95 21.23
N SER A 177 -10.48 7.43 22.46
CA SER A 177 -10.97 8.76 22.81
C SER A 177 -10.10 9.83 22.11
N PRO A 178 -10.66 11.01 21.78
CA PRO A 178 -9.92 12.03 21.04
C PRO A 178 -8.60 12.45 21.70
N GLU A 179 -8.52 12.42 23.04
CA GLU A 179 -7.34 12.82 23.81
C GLU A 179 -6.19 11.81 23.70
N LYS A 180 -6.48 10.58 23.27
CA LYS A 180 -5.47 9.55 23.03
C LYS A 180 -4.88 9.61 21.63
N VAL A 181 -5.50 10.35 20.69
CA VAL A 181 -4.98 10.49 19.33
C VAL A 181 -4.02 11.68 19.32
N ILE A 182 -2.71 11.40 19.36
CA ILE A 182 -1.65 12.40 19.45
C ILE A 182 -1.14 12.76 18.06
N ASP A 183 -0.74 11.76 17.26
CA ASP A 183 -0.26 11.95 15.90
C ASP A 183 -0.81 10.85 14.98
N THR A 184 -1.56 11.21 13.95
CA THR A 184 -2.10 10.22 13.01
C THR A 184 -1.06 9.74 11.98
N THR A 185 0.14 10.31 11.98
CA THR A 185 1.21 10.04 11.00
C THR A 185 1.64 8.58 11.05
N GLY A 186 1.78 7.97 9.88
CA GLY A 186 2.22 6.57 9.77
C GLY A 186 1.17 5.53 10.21
N ALA A 187 -0.07 5.90 10.56
CA ALA A 187 -1.11 4.93 10.92
C ALA A 187 -1.34 3.86 9.84
N GLY A 188 -1.39 4.27 8.56
CA GLY A 188 -1.51 3.34 7.43
C GLY A 188 -0.28 2.44 7.26
N ASP A 189 0.92 2.98 7.45
CA ASP A 189 2.16 2.21 7.37
C ASP A 189 2.26 1.19 8.51
N ALA A 190 1.90 1.59 9.72
CA ALA A 190 1.82 0.72 10.89
C ALA A 190 0.76 -0.38 10.71
N PHE A 191 -0.38 -0.04 10.09
CA PHE A 191 -1.40 -1.03 9.72
C PHE A 191 -0.82 -2.09 8.78
N VAL A 192 -0.19 -1.66 7.68
CA VAL A 192 0.42 -2.59 6.70
C VAL A 192 1.52 -3.41 7.35
N GLY A 193 2.36 -2.81 8.19
CA GLY A 193 3.40 -3.51 8.93
C GLY A 193 2.85 -4.61 9.84
N GLY A 194 1.82 -4.31 10.64
CA GLY A 194 1.15 -5.28 11.50
C GLY A 194 0.47 -6.40 10.70
N PHE A 195 -0.19 -6.05 9.60
CA PHE A 195 -0.79 -7.02 8.69
C PHE A 195 0.26 -7.99 8.14
N LEU A 196 1.33 -7.46 7.54
CA LEU A 196 2.37 -8.26 6.90
C LEU A 196 3.15 -9.12 7.89
N ALA A 197 3.33 -8.64 9.13
CA ALA A 197 3.97 -9.41 10.19
C ALA A 197 3.24 -10.73 10.49
N GLN A 198 1.90 -10.72 10.47
CA GLN A 198 1.09 -11.93 10.63
C GLN A 198 0.98 -12.73 9.32
N PHE A 199 0.89 -12.04 8.18
CA PHE A 199 0.72 -12.66 6.88
C PHE A 199 1.91 -13.56 6.52
N ILE A 200 3.14 -13.11 6.76
CA ILE A 200 4.37 -13.90 6.51
C ILE A 200 4.43 -15.17 7.38
N GLN A 201 3.74 -15.18 8.53
CA GLN A 201 3.63 -16.35 9.39
C GLN A 201 2.50 -17.32 8.96
N ASN A 202 1.84 -17.05 7.84
CA ASN A 202 0.68 -17.80 7.35
C ASN A 202 -0.51 -17.83 8.32
N ASN A 203 -0.63 -16.79 9.16
CA ASN A 203 -1.78 -16.66 10.06
C ASN A 203 -3.05 -16.31 9.27
N PRO A 204 -4.25 -16.61 9.82
CA PRO A 204 -5.51 -16.26 9.19
C PRO A 204 -5.63 -14.77 8.87
N LEU A 205 -6.37 -14.44 7.81
CA LEU A 205 -6.52 -13.07 7.34
C LEU A 205 -7.10 -12.15 8.42
N GLU A 206 -8.06 -12.66 9.19
CA GLU A 206 -8.68 -11.97 10.33
C GLU A 206 -7.63 -11.55 11.38
N GLN A 207 -6.62 -12.39 11.63
CA GLN A 207 -5.52 -12.10 12.54
C GLN A 207 -4.55 -11.07 11.95
N CYS A 208 -4.30 -11.12 10.64
CA CYS A 208 -3.51 -10.10 9.94
C CYS A 208 -4.15 -8.72 10.09
N ILE A 209 -5.45 -8.62 9.82
CA ILE A 209 -6.21 -7.37 9.94
C ILE A 209 -6.22 -6.89 11.39
N SER A 210 -6.51 -7.78 12.34
CA SER A 210 -6.55 -7.43 13.77
C SER A 210 -5.21 -6.88 14.27
N CYS A 211 -4.08 -7.47 13.82
CA CYS A 211 -2.75 -6.98 14.16
C CYS A 211 -2.45 -5.63 13.49
N GLY A 212 -2.83 -5.45 12.23
CA GLY A 212 -2.73 -4.16 11.55
C GLY A 212 -3.50 -3.06 12.29
N ILE A 213 -4.76 -3.33 12.66
CA ILE A 213 -5.58 -2.40 13.46
C ILE A 213 -4.86 -2.07 14.76
N TRP A 214 -4.39 -3.09 15.50
CA TRP A 214 -3.70 -2.87 16.76
C TRP A 214 -2.44 -2.00 16.61
N CYS A 215 -1.58 -2.27 15.62
CA CYS A 215 -0.38 -1.48 15.35
C CYS A 215 -0.72 -0.03 15.01
N ALA A 216 -1.73 0.20 14.17
CA ALA A 216 -2.21 1.54 13.86
C ALA A 216 -2.74 2.25 15.11
N THR A 217 -3.51 1.55 15.96
CA THR A 217 -3.98 2.09 17.25
C THR A 217 -2.81 2.45 18.17
N GLN A 218 -1.72 1.69 18.21
CA GLN A 218 -0.55 2.03 19.04
C GLN A 218 0.22 3.24 18.52
N ILE A 219 0.41 3.36 17.20
CA ILE A 219 1.22 4.45 16.65
C ILE A 219 0.51 5.80 16.79
N VAL A 220 -0.82 5.83 16.68
CA VAL A 220 -1.56 7.10 16.77
C VAL A 220 -1.63 7.70 18.17
N GLN A 221 -1.16 6.96 19.18
CA GLN A 221 -1.14 7.39 20.58
C GLN A 221 0.22 7.94 21.02
N GLN A 222 1.18 8.13 20.11
CA GLN A 222 2.54 8.56 20.40
C GLN A 222 2.85 9.91 19.75
#